data_AF-J2XR60-F1
#
_entry.id   AF-J2XR60-F1
#
_cell.length_a   1.000
_cell.length_b   1.000
_cell.length_c   1.000
_cell.angle_alpha   90.00
_cell.angle_beta   90.00
_cell.angle_gamma   90.00
#
_symmetry.space_group_name_H-M   'P 1'
#
loop_
_entity.id
_entity.type
_entity.pdbx_description
1 polymer ?
#
loop_
_entity_poly.entity_id
_entity_poly.type
_entity_poly.pdbx_seq_one_letter_code
_entity_poly.pdbx_strand_id
1 'polypeptide(L)'
;MKVIFAGMLFLSLLFSAACERVVTPDEYFARAQTVAAKMQREADERVRLEAAGESAFNYTPEQLRNTEGDLEALVASLKQASDGGHTLATYLLANLQDNPMFSERTRKETCGLYQKAMDQGLLAAAVGYYHLCDKAYERFELHNADHLKLLQSLEQLLQKPDAHREAYPLAAKHSLCFLDEGEPLPQQGVLAAMRARAVALVLTEDQYRAEANYILALTRVNKNDRPDSQNIAYLDEAEALGCNDFHGLSAMMRNAVKTADKQ
;
A
#
# COMPACT_ATOMS: atom_id res chain seq x y z
N MET A 1 46.26 45.54 -36.48
CA MET A 1 45.66 44.84 -35.32
C MET A 1 44.33 44.22 -35.74
N LYS A 2 44.36 43.06 -36.41
CA LYS A 2 43.16 42.33 -36.87
C LYS A 2 43.45 40.82 -36.89
N VAL A 3 44.10 40.29 -35.85
CA VAL A 3 44.40 38.84 -35.77
C VAL A 3 44.52 38.40 -34.30
N ILE A 4 43.52 38.66 -33.44
CA ILE A 4 43.50 38.05 -32.09
C ILE A 4 42.08 37.59 -31.66
N PHE A 5 41.01 38.12 -32.24
CA PHE A 5 39.65 37.83 -31.76
C PHE A 5 38.95 36.57 -32.32
N ALA A 6 39.65 35.71 -33.08
CA ALA A 6 39.08 34.46 -33.59
C ALA A 6 39.41 33.22 -32.72
N GLY A 7 40.33 33.35 -31.76
CA GLY A 7 40.85 32.22 -30.98
C GLY A 7 40.07 31.85 -29.72
N MET A 8 39.18 32.72 -29.22
CA MET A 8 38.43 32.47 -27.97
C MET A 8 37.01 31.94 -28.16
N LEU A 9 36.48 31.93 -29.40
CA LEU A 9 35.10 31.50 -29.67
C LEU A 9 34.97 30.03 -30.09
N PHE A 10 36.09 29.33 -30.29
CA PHE A 10 36.09 27.91 -30.64
C PHE A 10 36.52 26.96 -29.50
N LEU A 11 36.95 27.50 -28.35
CA LEU A 11 37.35 26.67 -27.20
C LEU A 11 36.21 26.44 -26.18
N SER A 12 35.01 26.97 -26.42
CA SER A 12 33.82 26.78 -25.57
C SER A 12 32.84 25.73 -26.11
N LEU A 13 33.09 25.16 -27.29
CA LEU A 13 32.25 24.10 -27.90
C LEU A 13 32.76 22.68 -27.65
N LEU A 14 33.76 22.50 -26.78
CA LEU A 14 34.31 21.18 -26.42
C LEU A 14 34.03 20.81 -24.95
N PHE A 15 33.01 21.40 -24.32
CA PHE A 15 32.34 20.68 -23.24
C PHE A 15 31.49 19.60 -23.87
N SER A 16 32.15 18.46 -24.10
CA SER A 16 31.48 17.17 -24.24
C SER A 16 30.70 16.97 -22.95
N ALA A 17 29.46 17.46 -22.92
CA ALA A 17 28.47 16.99 -21.99
C ALA A 17 28.31 15.51 -22.31
N ALA A 18 29.04 14.67 -21.57
CA ALA A 18 28.54 13.35 -21.27
C ALA A 18 27.17 13.60 -20.61
N CYS A 19 26.12 13.67 -21.42
CA CYS A 19 24.75 13.61 -20.93
C CYS A 19 24.65 12.23 -20.27
N GLU A 20 24.93 12.18 -18.97
CA GLU A 20 24.48 11.07 -18.14
C GLU A 20 22.99 10.92 -18.42
N ARG A 21 22.62 9.76 -18.95
CA ARG A 21 21.22 9.45 -19.25
C ARG A 21 20.42 9.65 -17.97
N VAL A 22 19.54 10.64 -17.97
CA VAL A 22 18.61 10.86 -16.86
C VAL A 22 17.69 9.65 -16.79
N VAL A 23 17.85 8.85 -15.75
CA VAL A 23 17.00 7.67 -15.51
C VAL A 23 15.64 8.17 -15.04
N THR A 24 14.56 7.70 -15.68
CA THR A 24 13.20 8.16 -15.34
C THR A 24 12.65 7.45 -14.09
N PRO A 25 11.63 8.01 -13.43
CA PRO A 25 10.95 7.33 -12.33
C PRO A 25 10.42 5.95 -12.72
N ASP A 26 9.89 5.80 -13.95
CA ASP A 26 9.41 4.52 -14.49
C ASP A 26 10.54 3.51 -14.71
N GLU A 27 11.71 3.96 -15.13
CA GLU A 27 12.88 3.07 -15.27
C GLU A 27 13.39 2.58 -13.91
N TYR A 28 13.36 3.43 -12.87
CA TYR A 28 13.63 2.99 -11.51
C TYR A 28 12.56 2.02 -11.01
N PHE A 29 11.29 2.25 -11.34
CA PHE A 29 10.22 1.34 -10.99
C PHE A 29 10.35 -0.03 -11.68
N ALA A 30 10.71 -0.05 -12.97
CA ALA A 30 10.97 -1.29 -13.70
C ALA A 30 12.15 -2.09 -13.12
N ARG A 31 13.19 -1.41 -12.61
CA ARG A 31 14.28 -2.07 -11.86
C ARG A 31 13.76 -2.70 -10.58
N ALA A 32 12.94 -1.98 -9.80
CA ALA A 32 12.30 -2.51 -8.60
C ALA A 32 11.46 -3.76 -8.91
N GLN A 33 10.65 -3.73 -9.97
CA GLN A 33 9.86 -4.88 -10.41
C GLN A 33 10.73 -6.09 -10.77
N THR A 34 11.86 -5.87 -11.45
CA THR A 34 12.79 -6.94 -11.82
C THR A 34 13.38 -7.62 -10.58
N VAL A 35 13.78 -6.82 -9.59
CA VAL A 35 14.31 -7.33 -8.31
C VAL A 35 13.22 -8.06 -7.52
N ALA A 36 12.01 -7.48 -7.41
CA ALA A 36 10.87 -8.12 -6.75
C ALA A 36 10.51 -9.47 -7.39
N ALA A 37 10.51 -9.56 -8.72
CA ALA A 37 10.25 -10.82 -9.44
C ALA A 37 11.34 -11.88 -9.17
N LYS A 38 12.60 -11.46 -8.99
CA LYS A 38 13.68 -12.36 -8.57
C LYS A 38 13.42 -12.89 -7.15
N MET A 39 13.17 -12.00 -6.20
CA MET A 39 12.89 -12.37 -4.80
C MET A 39 11.69 -13.30 -4.70
N GLN A 40 10.64 -13.07 -5.49
CA GLN A 40 9.48 -13.95 -5.56
C GLN A 40 9.86 -15.35 -6.04
N ARG A 41 10.62 -15.49 -7.13
CA ARG A 41 11.07 -16.81 -7.61
C ARG A 41 11.88 -17.56 -6.56
N GLU A 42 12.73 -16.86 -5.81
CA GLU A 42 13.51 -17.46 -4.73
C GLU A 42 12.62 -17.91 -3.56
N ALA A 43 11.66 -17.08 -3.13
CA ALA A 43 10.69 -17.44 -2.11
C ALA A 43 9.83 -18.65 -2.53
N ASP A 44 9.42 -18.70 -3.80
CA ASP A 44 8.63 -19.77 -4.37
C ASP A 44 9.38 -21.11 -4.35
N GLU A 45 10.67 -21.09 -4.68
CA GLU A 45 11.52 -22.27 -4.58
C GLU A 45 11.65 -22.75 -3.13
N ARG A 46 11.73 -21.84 -2.15
CA ARG A 46 11.77 -22.23 -0.73
C ARG A 46 10.49 -22.91 -0.27
N VAL A 47 9.32 -22.41 -0.70
CA VAL A 47 8.04 -23.07 -0.43
C VAL A 47 8.02 -24.47 -1.07
N ARG A 48 8.58 -24.63 -2.26
CA ARG A 48 8.69 -25.94 -2.94
C ARG A 48 9.60 -26.91 -2.17
N LEU A 49 10.74 -26.45 -1.68
CA LEU A 49 11.67 -27.25 -0.87
C LEU A 49 11.06 -27.66 0.47
N GLU A 50 10.34 -26.75 1.14
CA GLU A 50 9.59 -27.05 2.36
C GLU A 50 8.57 -28.18 2.13
N ALA A 51 7.80 -28.10 1.05
CA ALA A 51 6.84 -29.13 0.67
C ALA A 51 7.49 -30.49 0.36
N ALA A 52 8.76 -30.50 -0.07
CA ALA A 52 9.54 -31.71 -0.28
C ALA A 52 10.16 -32.30 1.01
N GLY A 53 9.93 -31.67 2.17
CA GLY A 53 10.52 -32.08 3.45
C GLY A 53 11.98 -31.67 3.62
N GLU A 54 12.50 -30.81 2.73
CA GLU A 54 13.83 -30.23 2.86
C GLU A 54 13.80 -29.03 3.83
N SER A 55 14.93 -28.75 4.49
CA SER A 55 15.02 -27.56 5.34
C SER A 55 15.00 -26.30 4.50
N ALA A 56 13.83 -25.68 4.40
CA ALA A 56 13.64 -24.43 3.67
C ALA A 56 14.30 -23.21 4.34
N PHE A 57 14.84 -23.38 5.55
CA PHE A 57 15.55 -22.35 6.32
C PHE A 57 17.08 -22.52 6.30
N ASN A 58 17.62 -23.47 5.53
CA ASN A 58 19.06 -23.61 5.36
C ASN A 58 19.59 -22.58 4.36
N TYR A 59 20.05 -21.44 4.87
CA TYR A 59 20.74 -20.42 4.06
C TYR A 59 22.25 -20.53 4.20
N THR A 60 22.97 -20.44 3.07
CA THR A 60 24.40 -20.15 3.10
C THR A 60 24.61 -18.66 3.44
N PRO A 61 25.77 -18.27 4.01
CA PRO A 61 26.09 -16.87 4.25
C PRO A 61 26.05 -16.01 2.96
N GLU A 62 26.35 -16.61 1.81
CA GLU A 62 26.25 -15.94 0.51
C GLU A 62 24.80 -15.71 0.09
N GLN A 63 23.92 -16.70 0.29
CA GLN A 63 22.49 -16.54 0.03
C GLN A 63 21.89 -15.43 0.89
N LEU A 64 22.23 -15.37 2.19
CA LEU A 64 21.76 -14.29 3.07
C LEU A 64 22.19 -12.91 2.55
N ARG A 65 23.49 -12.74 2.23
CA ARG A 65 24.00 -11.47 1.68
C ARG A 65 23.33 -11.09 0.36
N ASN A 66 23.05 -12.07 -0.50
CA ASN A 66 22.37 -11.81 -1.77
C ASN A 66 20.93 -11.36 -1.55
N THR A 67 20.19 -12.00 -0.64
CA THR A 67 18.82 -11.60 -0.28
C THR A 67 18.78 -10.22 0.38
N GLU A 68 19.74 -9.90 1.26
CA GLU A 68 19.91 -8.56 1.84
C GLU A 68 20.17 -7.52 0.75
N GLY A 69 21.10 -7.79 -0.16
CA GLY A 69 21.43 -6.90 -1.28
C GLY A 69 20.26 -6.70 -2.26
N ASP A 70 19.46 -7.73 -2.51
CA ASP A 70 18.25 -7.61 -3.33
C ASP A 70 17.20 -6.72 -2.65
N LEU A 71 16.98 -6.89 -1.33
CA LEU A 71 16.06 -6.03 -0.58
C LEU A 71 16.52 -4.57 -0.59
N GLU A 72 17.82 -4.32 -0.39
CA GLU A 72 18.40 -2.97 -0.47
C GLU A 72 18.22 -2.36 -1.86
N ALA A 73 18.47 -3.14 -2.92
CA ALA A 73 18.30 -2.70 -4.31
C ALA A 73 16.83 -2.41 -4.65
N LEU A 74 15.89 -3.22 -4.14
CA LEU A 74 14.46 -3.01 -4.27
C LEU A 74 14.04 -1.70 -3.61
N VAL A 75 14.39 -1.50 -2.33
CA VAL A 75 14.06 -0.29 -1.57
C VAL A 75 14.69 0.95 -2.20
N ALA A 76 15.95 0.88 -2.62
CA ALA A 76 16.63 2.00 -3.29
C ALA A 76 15.94 2.38 -4.60
N SER A 77 15.57 1.41 -5.42
CA SER A 77 14.88 1.65 -6.70
C SER A 77 13.48 2.24 -6.50
N LEU A 78 12.71 1.69 -5.55
CA LEU A 78 11.40 2.23 -5.19
C LEU A 78 11.50 3.66 -4.64
N LYS A 79 12.53 3.94 -3.84
CA LYS A 79 12.78 5.29 -3.32
C LYS A 79 13.08 6.28 -4.45
N GLN A 80 13.96 5.94 -5.39
CA GLN A 80 14.27 6.82 -6.53
C GLN A 80 13.02 7.08 -7.39
N ALA A 81 12.23 6.04 -7.67
CA ALA A 81 10.97 6.17 -8.40
C ALA A 81 9.94 7.03 -7.63
N SER A 82 9.81 6.80 -6.31
CA SER A 82 8.93 7.58 -5.43
C SER A 82 9.34 9.05 -5.37
N ASP A 83 10.62 9.34 -5.15
CA ASP A 83 11.16 10.70 -5.12
C ASP A 83 10.94 11.41 -6.46
N GLY A 84 10.98 10.65 -7.58
CA GLY A 84 10.61 11.11 -8.93
C GLY A 84 9.11 11.23 -9.22
N GLY A 85 8.23 10.91 -8.27
CA GLY A 85 6.78 11.10 -8.38
C GLY A 85 5.97 9.86 -8.78
N HIS A 86 6.60 8.68 -8.89
CA HIS A 86 5.90 7.45 -9.29
C HIS A 86 4.98 6.92 -8.16
N THR A 87 3.67 6.90 -8.40
CA THR A 87 2.65 6.59 -7.38
C THR A 87 2.74 5.16 -6.86
N LEU A 88 2.80 4.16 -7.75
CA LEU A 88 2.89 2.76 -7.32
C LEU A 88 4.20 2.46 -6.56
N ALA A 89 5.31 3.06 -6.97
CA ALA A 89 6.57 2.94 -6.24
C ALA A 89 6.47 3.56 -4.83
N THR A 90 5.78 4.69 -4.72
CA THR A 90 5.49 5.34 -3.43
C THR A 90 4.69 4.41 -2.52
N TYR A 91 3.63 3.79 -3.05
CA TYR A 91 2.79 2.85 -2.31
C TYR A 91 3.53 1.58 -1.90
N LEU A 92 4.28 0.96 -2.82
CA LEU A 92 5.05 -0.25 -2.54
C LEU A 92 6.17 0.00 -1.54
N LEU A 93 6.80 1.18 -1.58
CA LEU A 93 7.76 1.60 -0.57
C LEU A 93 7.10 1.73 0.81
N ALA A 94 5.90 2.33 0.88
CA ALA A 94 5.14 2.42 2.12
C ALA A 94 4.85 1.02 2.69
N ASN A 95 4.36 0.08 1.88
CA ASN A 95 4.13 -1.30 2.28
C ASN A 95 5.40 -2.03 2.76
N LEU A 96 6.54 -1.85 2.08
CA LEU A 96 7.80 -2.46 2.55
C LEU A 96 8.25 -1.87 3.89
N GLN A 97 8.00 -0.58 4.07
CA GLN A 97 8.20 0.15 5.31
C GLN A 97 6.96 0.07 6.21
N ASP A 98 6.09 -0.93 6.10
CA ASP A 98 4.97 -1.17 7.01
C ASP A 98 5.25 -2.42 7.87
N ASN A 99 5.56 -2.22 9.15
CA ASN A 99 6.03 -3.19 10.13
C ASN A 99 5.50 -2.82 11.53
N PRO A 100 4.96 -3.79 12.26
CA PRO A 100 4.40 -3.56 13.60
C PRO A 100 5.42 -3.11 14.67
N MET A 101 6.73 -3.23 14.43
CA MET A 101 7.79 -2.92 15.42
C MET A 101 8.43 -1.53 15.27
N PHE A 102 7.80 -0.59 14.56
CA PHE A 102 8.46 0.67 14.23
C PHE A 102 8.67 1.66 15.37
N SER A 103 9.75 2.45 15.19
CA SER A 103 9.89 3.75 15.83
C SER A 103 8.84 4.74 15.30
N GLU A 104 8.47 5.73 16.12
CA GLU A 104 7.55 6.79 15.71
C GLU A 104 8.02 7.53 14.44
N ARG A 105 9.33 7.70 14.27
CA ARG A 105 9.93 8.30 13.07
C ARG A 105 9.59 7.51 11.81
N THR A 106 9.84 6.21 11.83
CA THR A 106 9.58 5.33 10.67
C THR A 106 8.09 5.27 10.35
N ARG A 107 7.23 5.21 11.37
CA ARG A 107 5.77 5.31 11.16
C ARG A 107 5.41 6.61 10.44
N LYS A 108 5.93 7.76 10.89
CA LYS A 108 5.65 9.06 10.27
C LYS A 108 6.11 9.13 8.82
N GLU A 109 7.29 8.59 8.51
CA GLU A 109 7.81 8.49 7.14
C GLU A 109 6.88 7.65 6.26
N THR A 110 6.44 6.49 6.75
CA THR A 110 5.52 5.58 6.06
C THR A 110 4.15 6.21 5.82
N CYS A 111 3.60 6.90 6.82
CA CYS A 111 2.36 7.66 6.68
C CYS A 111 2.45 8.77 5.64
N GLY A 112 3.61 9.44 5.56
CA GLY A 112 3.87 10.42 4.50
C GLY A 112 3.86 9.79 3.10
N LEU A 113 4.36 8.57 2.95
CA LEU A 113 4.32 7.85 1.68
C LEU A 113 2.90 7.43 1.29
N TYR A 114 2.13 6.85 2.23
CA TYR A 114 0.72 6.52 1.97
C TYR A 114 -0.08 7.76 1.60
N GLN A 115 0.07 8.86 2.36
CA GLN A 115 -0.62 10.10 2.06
C GLN A 115 -0.24 10.63 0.67
N LYS A 116 1.05 10.63 0.32
CA LYS A 116 1.50 11.06 -1.01
C LYS A 116 0.89 10.23 -2.14
N ALA A 117 0.82 8.90 -2.00
CA ALA A 117 0.21 8.04 -3.02
C ALA A 117 -1.32 8.21 -3.09
N MET A 118 -1.98 8.43 -1.94
CA MET A 118 -3.40 8.78 -1.86
C MET A 118 -3.70 10.11 -2.55
N ASP A 119 -2.90 11.15 -2.28
CA ASP A 119 -3.03 12.48 -2.90
C ASP A 119 -2.81 12.42 -4.43
N GLN A 120 -2.11 11.39 -4.92
CA GLN A 120 -1.93 11.09 -6.35
C GLN A 120 -3.06 10.25 -6.96
N GLY A 121 -4.06 9.86 -6.17
CA GLY A 121 -5.27 9.20 -6.66
C GLY A 121 -5.32 7.69 -6.48
N LEU A 122 -4.45 7.10 -5.65
CA LEU A 122 -4.44 5.65 -5.40
C LEU A 122 -5.30 5.27 -4.18
N LEU A 123 -6.41 4.57 -4.42
CA LEU A 123 -7.33 4.05 -3.39
C LEU A 123 -6.64 3.09 -2.42
N ALA A 124 -5.77 2.21 -2.94
CA ALA A 124 -5.02 1.27 -2.10
C ALA A 124 -4.17 1.98 -1.03
N ALA A 125 -3.67 3.19 -1.33
CA ALA A 125 -2.91 3.98 -0.37
C ALA A 125 -3.79 4.62 0.70
N ALA A 126 -5.03 5.02 0.37
CA ALA A 126 -5.97 5.53 1.36
C ALA A 126 -6.37 4.44 2.37
N VAL A 127 -6.61 3.21 1.88
CA VAL A 127 -6.87 2.04 2.75
C VAL A 127 -5.64 1.72 3.61
N GLY A 128 -4.43 1.72 3.04
CA GLY A 128 -3.20 1.54 3.81
C GLY A 128 -2.98 2.62 4.88
N TYR A 129 -3.28 3.88 4.55
CA TYR A 129 -3.23 5.00 5.49
C TYR A 129 -4.17 4.80 6.67
N TYR A 130 -5.40 4.32 6.43
CA TYR A 130 -6.35 4.04 7.50
C TYR A 130 -5.77 3.07 8.55
N HIS A 131 -5.24 1.93 8.10
CA HIS A 131 -4.75 0.90 9.02
C HIS A 131 -3.55 1.35 9.86
N LEU A 132 -2.59 2.04 9.25
CA LEU A 132 -1.34 2.39 9.93
C LEU A 132 -1.40 3.76 10.63
N CYS A 133 -2.04 4.74 10.01
CA CYS A 133 -1.83 6.16 10.30
C CYS A 133 -3.03 6.84 10.95
N ASP A 134 -4.24 6.49 10.53
CA ASP A 134 -5.45 7.03 11.13
C ASP A 134 -5.76 6.34 12.47
N LYS A 135 -5.35 6.99 13.55
CA LYS A 135 -5.59 6.49 14.92
C LYS A 135 -6.80 7.13 15.59
N ALA A 136 -7.59 7.90 14.85
CA ALA A 136 -8.75 8.59 15.40
C ALA A 136 -9.81 7.61 15.92
N TYR A 137 -10.10 6.56 15.15
CA TYR A 137 -11.07 5.54 15.55
C TYR A 137 -10.66 4.84 16.86
N GLU A 138 -9.40 4.40 16.98
CA GLU A 138 -8.87 3.78 18.20
C GLU A 138 -8.92 4.70 19.43
N ARG A 139 -8.91 6.02 19.21
CA ARG A 139 -8.97 7.05 20.26
C ARG A 139 -10.37 7.62 20.49
N PHE A 140 -11.37 7.15 19.74
CA PHE A 140 -12.72 7.70 19.72
C PHE A 140 -12.78 9.20 19.34
N GLU A 141 -11.82 9.66 18.54
CA GLU A 141 -11.70 11.05 18.07
C GLU A 141 -12.30 11.21 16.66
N LEU A 142 -13.56 10.80 16.44
CA LEU A 142 -14.16 10.70 15.09
C LEU A 142 -14.36 12.07 14.37
N HIS A 143 -14.17 13.19 15.08
CA HIS A 143 -14.15 14.54 14.49
C HIS A 143 -12.74 15.09 14.28
N ASN A 144 -11.71 14.26 14.43
CA ASN A 144 -10.33 14.65 14.14
C ASN A 144 -10.22 15.12 12.68
N ALA A 145 -9.57 16.27 12.45
CA ALA A 145 -9.49 16.88 11.13
C ALA A 145 -8.80 15.99 10.08
N ASP A 146 -7.75 15.26 10.48
CA ASP A 146 -7.02 14.35 9.59
C ASP A 146 -7.89 13.12 9.25
N HIS A 147 -8.64 12.60 10.22
CA HIS A 147 -9.62 11.53 10.00
C HIS A 147 -10.72 11.95 9.03
N LEU A 148 -11.34 13.11 9.25
CA LEU A 148 -12.38 13.64 8.35
C LEU A 148 -11.83 13.87 6.94
N LYS A 149 -10.57 14.31 6.81
CA LYS A 149 -9.90 14.45 5.52
C LYS A 149 -9.69 13.09 4.83
N LEU A 150 -9.32 12.06 5.57
CA LEU A 150 -9.23 10.69 5.05
C LEU A 150 -10.59 10.22 4.53
N LEU A 151 -11.67 10.36 5.31
CA LEU A 151 -13.01 9.94 4.88
C LEU A 151 -13.42 10.66 3.59
N GLN A 152 -13.20 11.98 3.52
CA GLN A 152 -13.47 12.75 2.30
C GLN A 152 -12.64 12.25 1.10
N SER A 153 -11.39 11.87 1.33
CA SER A 153 -10.50 11.34 0.28
C SER A 153 -11.01 9.98 -0.22
N LEU A 154 -11.43 9.09 0.69
CA LEU A 154 -12.04 7.80 0.32
C LEU A 154 -13.31 8.01 -0.51
N GLU A 155 -14.22 8.90 -0.08
CA GLU A 155 -15.44 9.22 -0.83
C GLU A 155 -15.13 9.73 -2.24
N GLN A 156 -14.12 10.60 -2.40
CA GLN A 156 -13.69 11.12 -3.70
C GLN A 156 -13.08 10.03 -4.59
N LEU A 157 -12.24 9.16 -4.04
CA LEU A 157 -11.60 8.07 -4.76
C LEU A 157 -12.62 7.02 -5.22
N LEU A 158 -13.69 6.80 -4.45
CA LEU A 158 -14.75 5.85 -4.80
C LEU A 158 -15.65 6.30 -5.96
N GLN A 159 -15.75 7.60 -6.26
CA GLN A 159 -16.67 8.15 -7.28
C GLN A 159 -16.39 7.68 -8.71
N LYS A 160 -15.18 7.21 -9.01
CA LYS A 160 -14.76 6.78 -10.34
C LYS A 160 -13.76 5.63 -10.24
N PRO A 161 -13.54 4.84 -11.31
CA PRO A 161 -12.44 3.88 -11.37
C PRO A 161 -11.11 4.49 -10.91
N ASP A 162 -10.30 3.70 -10.20
CA ASP A 162 -9.01 4.16 -9.70
C ASP A 162 -8.13 4.62 -10.86
N ALA A 163 -7.37 5.72 -10.68
CA ALA A 163 -6.50 6.26 -11.72
C ALA A 163 -5.42 5.25 -12.16
N HIS A 164 -5.11 4.29 -11.28
CA HIS A 164 -4.14 3.23 -11.46
C HIS A 164 -4.80 1.85 -11.54
N ARG A 165 -6.07 1.74 -11.97
CA ARG A 165 -6.82 0.47 -12.13
C ARG A 165 -6.03 -0.67 -12.80
N GLU A 166 -5.21 -0.35 -13.81
CA GLU A 166 -4.42 -1.35 -14.56
C GLU A 166 -3.24 -1.93 -13.74
N ALA A 167 -2.92 -1.34 -12.59
CA ALA A 167 -1.89 -1.82 -11.68
C ALA A 167 -2.40 -2.86 -10.68
N TYR A 168 -3.72 -3.01 -10.56
CA TYR A 168 -4.32 -3.99 -9.67
C TYR A 168 -4.18 -5.42 -10.25
N PRO A 169 -4.10 -6.45 -9.39
CA PRO A 169 -4.23 -6.37 -7.93
C PRO A 169 -2.98 -5.84 -7.22
N LEU A 170 -3.18 -5.22 -6.06
CA LEU A 170 -2.11 -4.64 -5.23
C LEU A 170 -2.06 -5.33 -3.87
N ALA A 171 -0.86 -5.43 -3.29
CA ALA A 171 -0.67 -6.03 -1.99
C ALA A 171 -1.08 -5.06 -0.87
N ALA A 172 -1.96 -5.51 0.01
CA ALA A 172 -2.30 -4.89 1.27
C ALA A 172 -1.50 -5.52 2.43
N LYS A 173 -1.44 -4.82 3.56
CA LYS A 173 -0.88 -5.34 4.82
C LYS A 173 -1.94 -5.85 5.77
N HIS A 174 -3.10 -5.22 5.71
CA HIS A 174 -4.26 -5.48 6.53
C HIS A 174 -5.49 -5.43 5.64
N SER A 175 -6.52 -6.13 6.08
CA SER A 175 -7.81 -6.20 5.42
C SER A 175 -8.86 -6.39 6.49
N LEU A 176 -9.91 -5.56 6.49
CA LEU A 176 -11.06 -5.76 7.36
C LEU A 176 -12.03 -6.79 6.76
N CYS A 177 -12.00 -6.95 5.43
CA CYS A 177 -13.03 -7.64 4.66
C CYS A 177 -12.65 -9.04 4.15
N PHE A 178 -11.37 -9.29 3.89
CA PHE A 178 -10.91 -10.43 3.07
C PHE A 178 -9.90 -11.34 3.76
N LEU A 179 -9.47 -11.00 4.98
CA LEU A 179 -8.62 -11.87 5.78
C LEU A 179 -9.09 -11.89 7.24
N ASP A 180 -9.50 -13.06 7.72
CA ASP A 180 -9.72 -13.27 9.15
C ASP A 180 -8.36 -13.56 9.83
N GLU A 181 -7.82 -12.56 10.53
CA GLU A 181 -6.56 -12.71 11.27
C GLU A 181 -6.67 -13.72 12.44
N GLY A 182 -7.88 -14.02 12.89
CA GLY A 182 -8.18 -15.01 13.93
C GLY A 182 -8.26 -16.44 13.40
N GLU A 183 -8.35 -16.65 12.08
CA GLU A 183 -8.43 -17.98 11.51
C GLU A 183 -7.07 -18.71 11.66
N PRO A 184 -7.07 -19.95 12.19
CA PRO A 184 -5.86 -20.75 12.27
C PRO A 184 -5.22 -20.91 10.89
N LEU A 185 -3.90 -20.80 10.83
CA LEU A 185 -3.18 -21.15 9.61
C LEU A 185 -3.52 -22.60 9.23
N PRO A 186 -3.78 -22.88 7.94
CA PRO A 186 -3.92 -24.25 7.49
C PRO A 186 -2.71 -25.09 7.92
N GLN A 187 -2.90 -26.39 8.18
CA GLN A 187 -1.80 -27.32 8.49
C GLN A 187 -0.91 -27.53 7.24
N GLN A 188 -0.12 -26.53 6.92
CA GLN A 188 0.87 -26.48 5.84
C GLN A 188 2.24 -26.19 6.47
N GLY A 189 3.31 -26.27 5.68
CA GLY A 189 4.61 -25.75 6.08
C GLY A 189 4.55 -24.25 6.44
N VAL A 190 5.49 -23.77 7.25
CA VAL A 190 5.51 -22.39 7.76
C VAL A 190 5.63 -21.39 6.62
N LEU A 191 6.50 -21.63 5.64
CA LEU A 191 6.67 -20.75 4.48
C LEU A 191 5.45 -20.79 3.56
N ALA A 192 4.87 -21.97 3.35
CA ALA A 192 3.63 -22.12 2.59
C ALA A 192 2.49 -21.31 3.22
N ALA A 193 2.34 -21.39 4.55
CA ALA A 193 1.34 -20.65 5.30
C ALA A 193 1.55 -19.13 5.24
N MET A 194 2.80 -18.66 5.38
CA MET A 194 3.16 -17.25 5.22
C MET A 194 2.85 -16.74 3.82
N ARG A 195 3.18 -17.53 2.79
CA ARG A 195 2.87 -17.20 1.40
C ARG A 195 1.37 -17.15 1.14
N ALA A 196 0.61 -18.11 1.65
CA ALA A 196 -0.84 -18.12 1.50
C ALA A 196 -1.48 -16.84 2.06
N ARG A 197 -1.04 -16.38 3.25
CA ARG A 197 -1.47 -15.10 3.82
C ARG A 197 -1.09 -13.90 2.96
N ALA A 198 0.16 -13.85 2.47
CA ALA A 198 0.61 -12.76 1.61
C ALA A 198 -0.20 -12.68 0.30
N VAL A 199 -0.52 -13.84 -0.30
CA VAL A 199 -1.34 -13.93 -1.51
C VAL A 199 -2.80 -13.55 -1.24
N ALA A 200 -3.36 -13.92 -0.08
CA ALA A 200 -4.72 -13.54 0.30
C ALA A 200 -4.89 -12.01 0.43
N LEU A 201 -3.81 -11.28 0.71
CA LEU A 201 -3.79 -9.82 0.78
C LEU A 201 -3.40 -9.15 -0.55
N VAL A 202 -3.32 -9.88 -1.65
CA VAL A 202 -3.22 -9.29 -2.99
C VAL A 202 -4.64 -9.02 -3.49
N LEU A 203 -5.11 -7.79 -3.26
CA LEU A 203 -6.50 -7.40 -3.45
C LEU A 203 -6.70 -6.73 -4.82
N THR A 204 -7.82 -7.07 -5.46
CA THR A 204 -8.32 -6.41 -6.67
C THR A 204 -8.84 -5.00 -6.38
N GLU A 205 -9.06 -4.18 -7.42
CA GLU A 205 -9.65 -2.84 -7.22
C GLU A 205 -11.00 -2.92 -6.49
N ASP A 206 -11.89 -3.83 -6.90
CA ASP A 206 -13.20 -4.03 -6.26
C ASP A 206 -13.08 -4.41 -4.78
N GLN A 207 -12.07 -5.19 -4.42
CA GLN A 207 -11.80 -5.52 -3.01
C GLN A 207 -11.30 -4.29 -2.23
N TYR A 208 -10.42 -3.46 -2.79
CA TYR A 208 -10.05 -2.19 -2.14
C TYR A 208 -11.23 -1.21 -2.05
N ARG A 209 -12.15 -1.22 -3.01
CA ARG A 209 -13.41 -0.46 -2.92
C ARG A 209 -14.28 -0.99 -1.78
N ALA A 210 -14.33 -2.30 -1.57
CA ALA A 210 -15.04 -2.90 -0.46
C ALA A 210 -14.43 -2.46 0.89
N GLU A 211 -13.11 -2.52 1.04
CA GLU A 211 -12.38 -2.03 2.22
C GLU A 211 -12.69 -0.55 2.50
N ALA A 212 -12.58 0.30 1.49
CA ALA A 212 -12.84 1.74 1.63
C ALA A 212 -14.29 2.04 2.06
N ASN A 213 -15.26 1.36 1.45
CA ASN A 213 -16.67 1.46 1.85
C ASN A 213 -16.88 0.94 3.28
N TYR A 214 -16.23 -0.16 3.66
CA TYR A 214 -16.34 -0.70 5.01
C TYR A 214 -15.74 0.24 6.06
N ILE A 215 -14.61 0.89 5.76
CA ILE A 215 -13.99 1.94 6.59
C ILE A 215 -14.95 3.12 6.78
N LEU A 216 -15.54 3.62 5.68
CA LEU A 216 -16.52 4.71 5.72
C LEU A 216 -17.74 4.33 6.56
N ALA A 217 -18.25 3.11 6.37
CA ALA A 217 -19.36 2.59 7.14
C ALA A 217 -19.03 2.52 8.64
N LEU A 218 -17.86 2.00 9.00
CA LEU A 218 -17.41 1.81 10.38
C LEU A 218 -17.16 3.13 11.13
N THR A 219 -16.57 4.12 10.47
CA THR A 219 -15.93 5.24 11.18
C THR A 219 -16.59 6.60 10.96
N ARG A 220 -17.40 6.77 9.91
CA ARG A 220 -18.18 7.99 9.72
C ARG A 220 -19.22 8.14 10.83
N VAL A 221 -19.36 9.33 11.37
CA VAL A 221 -20.49 9.70 12.24
C VAL A 221 -21.15 10.99 11.76
N ASN A 222 -22.43 11.14 12.09
CA ASN A 222 -23.13 12.40 11.90
C ASN A 222 -22.79 13.41 13.02
N LYS A 223 -23.39 14.60 12.96
CA LYS A 223 -23.22 15.68 13.94
C LYS A 223 -23.55 15.32 15.40
N ASN A 224 -24.21 14.20 15.64
CA ASN A 224 -24.61 13.72 16.96
C ASN A 224 -23.78 12.50 17.40
N ASP A 225 -22.63 12.25 16.78
CA ASP A 225 -21.73 11.11 17.07
C ASP A 225 -22.38 9.75 16.86
N ARG A 226 -23.31 9.65 15.90
CA ARG A 226 -24.04 8.41 15.59
C ARG A 226 -23.90 8.01 14.13
N PRO A 227 -23.90 6.71 13.81
CA PRO A 227 -24.13 6.26 12.45
C PRO A 227 -25.54 6.65 11.99
N ASP A 228 -25.71 6.84 10.70
CA ASP A 228 -27.00 7.10 10.05
C ASP A 228 -27.18 6.22 8.80
N SER A 229 -28.21 6.48 8.00
CA SER A 229 -28.50 5.74 6.76
C SER A 229 -27.33 5.72 5.77
N GLN A 230 -26.45 6.74 5.77
CA GLN A 230 -25.31 6.77 4.87
C GLN A 230 -24.27 5.71 5.25
N ASN A 231 -24.08 5.44 6.54
CA ASN A 231 -23.23 4.33 6.99
C ASN A 231 -23.74 2.99 6.46
N ILE A 232 -25.07 2.80 6.43
CA ILE A 232 -25.69 1.58 5.90
C ILE A 232 -25.47 1.47 4.40
N ALA A 233 -25.59 2.56 3.65
CA ALA A 233 -25.30 2.55 2.22
C ALA A 233 -23.86 2.13 1.91
N TYR A 234 -22.88 2.66 2.65
CA TYR A 234 -21.48 2.22 2.50
C TYR A 234 -21.29 0.75 2.85
N LEU A 235 -21.92 0.28 3.94
CA LEU A 235 -21.87 -1.12 4.31
C LEU A 235 -22.47 -2.04 3.24
N ASP A 236 -23.62 -1.67 2.68
CA ASP A 236 -24.29 -2.42 1.61
C ASP A 236 -23.38 -2.53 0.36
N GLU A 237 -22.69 -1.46 -0.01
CA GLU A 237 -21.72 -1.47 -1.12
C GLU A 237 -20.50 -2.36 -0.81
N ALA A 238 -19.98 -2.32 0.42
CA ALA A 238 -18.89 -3.20 0.83
C ALA A 238 -19.30 -4.69 0.76
N GLU A 239 -20.48 -5.03 1.27
CA GLU A 239 -21.04 -6.39 1.24
C GLU A 239 -21.30 -6.85 -0.21
N ALA A 240 -21.81 -5.97 -1.08
CA ALA A 240 -22.03 -6.27 -2.49
C ALA A 240 -20.73 -6.58 -3.26
N LEU A 241 -19.62 -5.99 -2.83
CA LEU A 241 -18.27 -6.27 -3.34
C LEU A 241 -17.59 -7.46 -2.64
N GLY A 242 -18.32 -8.20 -1.80
CA GLY A 242 -17.87 -9.44 -1.17
C GLY A 242 -17.12 -9.26 0.15
N CYS A 243 -17.23 -8.10 0.81
CA CYS A 243 -16.66 -7.91 2.14
C CYS A 243 -17.31 -8.86 3.15
N ASN A 244 -16.50 -9.60 3.90
CA ASN A 244 -16.97 -10.42 5.01
C ASN A 244 -16.98 -9.61 6.31
N ASP A 245 -18.10 -9.61 7.00
CA ASP A 245 -18.24 -8.94 8.31
C ASP A 245 -17.72 -9.83 9.45
N PHE A 246 -16.39 -9.96 9.55
CA PHE A 246 -15.75 -10.73 10.62
C PHE A 246 -16.00 -10.15 12.01
N HIS A 247 -16.35 -8.87 12.11
CA HIS A 247 -16.52 -8.15 13.37
C HIS A 247 -17.98 -8.00 13.82
N GLY A 248 -18.94 -8.48 13.04
CA GLY A 248 -20.38 -8.34 13.33
C GLY A 248 -20.89 -6.89 13.27
N LEU A 249 -20.17 -6.01 12.56
CA LEU A 249 -20.48 -4.60 12.39
C LEU A 249 -21.84 -4.40 11.71
N SER A 250 -22.19 -5.26 10.75
CA SER A 250 -23.39 -5.11 9.93
C SER A 250 -24.66 -5.15 10.78
N ALA A 251 -24.78 -6.18 11.62
CA ALA A 251 -25.91 -6.31 12.54
C ALA A 251 -25.93 -5.17 13.59
N MET A 252 -24.76 -4.81 14.14
CA MET A 252 -24.63 -3.74 15.12
C MET A 252 -25.10 -2.39 14.55
N MET A 253 -24.61 -2.02 13.37
CA MET A 253 -24.85 -0.71 12.77
C MET A 253 -26.29 -0.57 12.27
N ARG A 254 -26.84 -1.61 11.62
CA ARG A 254 -28.24 -1.63 11.19
C ARG A 254 -29.21 -1.47 12.37
N ASN A 255 -28.86 -2.03 13.54
CA ASN A 255 -29.66 -1.84 14.76
C ASN A 255 -29.51 -0.44 15.37
N ALA A 256 -28.30 0.12 15.36
CA ALA A 256 -28.04 1.48 15.86
C ALA A 256 -28.84 2.53 15.09
N VAL A 257 -28.82 2.47 13.75
CA VAL A 257 -29.56 3.40 12.88
C VAL A 257 -31.08 3.28 13.08
N LYS A 258 -31.61 2.05 13.09
CA LYS A 258 -33.04 1.80 13.36
C LYS A 258 -33.52 2.35 14.71
N THR A 259 -32.64 2.39 15.70
CA THR A 259 -32.97 2.90 17.03
C THR A 259 -32.91 4.42 17.07
N ALA A 260 -31.96 5.03 16.35
CA ALA A 260 -31.84 6.48 16.21
C ALA A 260 -33.06 7.09 15.49
N ASP A 261 -33.61 6.43 14.45
CA ASP A 261 -34.78 6.91 13.71
C ASP A 261 -36.10 6.89 14.53
N LYS A 262 -36.10 6.22 15.68
CA LYS A 262 -37.26 6.12 16.59
C LYS A 262 -37.23 7.14 17.73
N GLN A 263 -36.15 7.93 17.86
CA GLN A 263 -35.95 8.94 18.90
C GLN A 263 -36.15 10.35 18.33
#